data_AF-A0A0M6Y1P2-F1
#
_entry.id   AF-A0A0M6Y1P2-F1
#
_cell.length_a   1.000
_cell.length_b   1.000
_cell.length_c   1.000
_cell.angle_alpha   90.00
_cell.angle_beta   90.00
_cell.angle_gamma   90.00
#
_symmetry.space_group_name_H-M   'P 1'
#
loop_
_entity.id
_entity.type
_entity.pdbx_description
1 polymer ?
#
loop_
_entity_poly.entity_id
_entity_poly.type
_entity_poly.pdbx_seq_one_letter_code
_entity_poly.pdbx_strand_id
1 'polypeptide(L)'
;MRKPAAEADAPQKAAGNQPKTARGEATRKAILTAAERVIGEKGYNDASIGHITSEAGVAQGTFYIYFTTKEQVFSELVLEMGRLVRHTIAEATQGIGNRLEAEEAGLRAFLEFVQAHPDLYRIVQEALFVDPAAYEEYYKTFAAGYRSGLVAAEAAGQISKGDTETRAWALMGIARALGEQLVVFKSEKPISELVASAYDLIANGIKP
;
A
#
# COMPACT_ATOMS: atom_id res chain seq x y z
N MET A 1 9.73 -36.97 -5.35
CA MET A 1 9.16 -35.68 -5.80
C MET A 1 7.66 -35.72 -5.58
N ARG A 2 7.13 -35.04 -4.55
CA ARG A 2 5.69 -34.97 -4.27
C ARG A 2 5.08 -33.81 -5.05
N LYS A 3 4.06 -34.12 -5.84
CA LYS A 3 3.22 -33.18 -6.60
C LYS A 3 2.44 -32.30 -5.61
N PRO A 4 2.34 -30.96 -5.78
CA PRO A 4 1.38 -30.19 -5.00
C PRO A 4 -0.03 -30.59 -5.41
N ALA A 5 -0.90 -30.78 -4.43
CA ALA A 5 -2.31 -31.06 -4.64
C ALA A 5 -2.96 -29.84 -5.28
N ALA A 6 -3.70 -30.08 -6.37
CA ALA A 6 -4.50 -29.08 -7.04
C ALA A 6 -5.59 -28.57 -6.09
N GLU A 7 -5.61 -27.26 -5.83
CA GLU A 7 -6.78 -26.57 -5.29
C GLU A 7 -7.88 -26.63 -6.36
N ALA A 8 -8.88 -27.47 -6.11
CA ALA A 8 -10.04 -27.63 -6.96
C ALA A 8 -10.94 -26.40 -6.86
N ASP A 9 -11.14 -25.74 -8.00
CA ASP A 9 -12.32 -24.98 -8.43
C ASP A 9 -13.06 -24.21 -7.32
N ALA A 10 -12.54 -23.04 -6.95
CA ALA A 10 -13.22 -22.10 -6.06
C ALA A 10 -14.30 -21.32 -6.83
N PRO A 11 -15.52 -21.17 -6.28
CA PRO A 11 -16.61 -20.46 -6.95
C PRO A 11 -16.30 -18.97 -7.16
N GLN A 12 -16.75 -18.51 -8.32
CA GLN A 12 -16.70 -17.15 -8.86
C GLN A 12 -16.97 -16.05 -7.82
N LYS A 13 -16.05 -15.06 -7.72
CA LYS A 13 -16.09 -13.78 -6.96
C LYS A 13 -17.45 -13.42 -6.33
N ALA A 14 -17.83 -14.08 -5.24
CA ALA A 14 -18.89 -13.61 -4.38
C ALA A 14 -18.25 -12.62 -3.39
N ALA A 15 -18.63 -11.34 -3.48
CA ALA A 15 -18.25 -10.32 -2.52
C ALA A 15 -18.63 -10.83 -1.13
N GLY A 16 -17.63 -10.98 -0.25
CA GLY A 16 -17.83 -11.41 1.12
C GLY A 16 -18.91 -10.56 1.82
N ASN A 17 -19.70 -11.19 2.69
CA ASN A 17 -20.86 -10.53 3.29
C ASN A 17 -20.40 -9.33 4.15
N GLN A 18 -20.83 -8.12 3.80
CA GLN A 18 -20.56 -6.95 4.64
C GLN A 18 -21.38 -7.04 5.93
N PRO A 19 -20.75 -6.99 7.11
CA PRO A 19 -21.46 -7.08 8.38
C PRO A 19 -22.44 -5.91 8.54
N LYS A 20 -23.63 -6.21 9.07
CA LYS A 20 -24.68 -5.22 9.37
C LYS A 20 -24.79 -4.91 10.87
N THR A 21 -23.90 -5.47 11.68
CA THR A 21 -23.91 -5.32 13.14
C THR A 21 -22.51 -4.97 13.62
N ALA A 22 -22.40 -4.17 14.69
CA ALA A 22 -21.13 -3.79 15.29
C ALA A 22 -20.26 -5.01 15.68
N ARG A 23 -20.90 -6.09 16.16
CA ARG A 23 -20.21 -7.35 16.46
C ARG A 23 -19.63 -8.01 15.20
N GLY A 24 -20.37 -7.97 14.09
CA GLY A 24 -19.91 -8.50 12.82
C GLY A 24 -18.74 -7.70 12.25
N GLU A 25 -18.81 -6.36 12.35
CA GLU A 25 -17.73 -5.46 11.94
C GLU A 25 -16.45 -5.70 12.75
N ALA A 26 -16.59 -5.84 14.08
CA ALA A 26 -15.47 -6.17 14.96
C ALA A 26 -14.82 -7.52 14.59
N THR A 27 -15.63 -8.54 14.31
CA THR A 27 -15.13 -9.87 13.90
C THR A 27 -14.39 -9.80 12.56
N ARG A 28 -14.98 -9.13 11.56
CA ARG A 28 -14.34 -8.96 10.25
C ARG A 28 -13.03 -8.20 10.35
N LYS A 29 -12.98 -7.14 11.17
CA LYS A 29 -11.75 -6.38 11.44
C LYS A 29 -10.70 -7.25 12.12
N ALA A 30 -11.08 -8.08 13.10
CA ALA A 30 -10.16 -9.00 13.75
C ALA A 30 -9.54 -9.99 12.75
N ILE A 31 -10.32 -10.50 11.80
CA ILE A 31 -9.81 -11.38 10.73
C ILE A 31 -8.83 -10.63 9.82
N LEU A 32 -9.13 -9.39 9.42
CA LEU A 32 -8.21 -8.59 8.60
C LEU A 32 -6.89 -8.28 9.31
N THR A 33 -6.95 -7.85 10.57
CA THR A 33 -5.75 -7.58 11.39
C THR A 33 -4.92 -8.84 11.59
N ALA A 34 -5.57 -9.98 11.84
CA ALA A 34 -4.89 -11.27 11.93
C ALA A 34 -4.23 -11.66 10.59
N ALA A 35 -4.91 -11.41 9.47
CA ALA A 35 -4.37 -11.70 8.15
C ALA A 35 -3.17 -10.82 7.81
N GLU A 36 -3.24 -9.52 8.12
CA GLU A 36 -2.11 -8.60 7.98
C GLU A 36 -0.86 -9.14 8.71
N ARG A 37 -1.01 -9.53 9.99
CA ARG A 37 0.11 -10.08 10.76
C ARG A 37 0.62 -11.40 10.19
N VAL A 38 -0.28 -12.35 9.96
CA VAL A 38 0.10 -13.70 9.50
C VAL A 38 0.76 -13.65 8.13
N ILE A 39 0.22 -12.87 7.19
CA ILE A 39 0.75 -12.74 5.83
C ILE A 39 2.03 -11.91 5.86
N GLY A 40 2.10 -10.82 6.63
CA GLY A 40 3.30 -10.00 6.76
C GLY A 40 4.50 -10.75 7.33
N GLU A 41 4.27 -11.63 8.32
CA GLU A 41 5.32 -12.41 8.97
C GLU A 41 5.76 -13.64 8.14
N LYS A 42 4.82 -14.32 7.48
CA LYS A 42 5.08 -15.61 6.80
C LYS A 42 5.17 -15.50 5.29
N GLY A 43 4.72 -14.39 4.70
CA GLY A 43 4.42 -14.28 3.29
C GLY A 43 3.09 -14.95 2.91
N TYR A 44 2.54 -14.57 1.75
CA TYR A 44 1.25 -15.06 1.28
C TYR A 44 1.19 -16.58 1.14
N ASN A 45 2.23 -17.19 0.57
CA ASN A 45 2.24 -18.63 0.27
C ASN A 45 2.18 -19.50 1.52
N ASP A 46 2.92 -19.15 2.57
CA ASP A 46 2.98 -19.92 3.82
C ASP A 46 1.85 -19.56 4.81
N ALA A 47 1.13 -18.46 4.57
CA ALA A 47 -0.09 -18.13 5.28
C ALA A 47 -1.24 -19.08 4.91
N SER A 48 -2.03 -19.50 5.89
CA SER A 48 -3.22 -20.33 5.70
C SER A 48 -4.43 -19.70 6.39
N ILE A 49 -5.64 -20.02 5.92
CA ILE A 49 -6.89 -19.59 6.59
C ILE A 49 -6.88 -20.06 8.06
N GLY A 50 -6.34 -21.26 8.33
CA GLY A 50 -6.15 -21.76 9.69
C GLY A 50 -5.28 -20.85 10.56
N HIS A 51 -4.13 -20.41 10.04
CA HIS A 51 -3.24 -19.46 10.72
C HIS A 51 -4.00 -18.16 11.05
N ILE A 52 -4.70 -17.59 10.06
CA ILE A 52 -5.46 -16.34 10.21
C ILE A 52 -6.56 -16.48 11.25
N THR A 53 -7.34 -17.57 11.22
CA THR A 53 -8.45 -17.77 12.16
C THR A 53 -7.98 -18.03 13.58
N SER A 54 -6.87 -18.76 13.73
CA SER A 54 -6.22 -18.99 15.02
C SER A 54 -5.72 -17.68 15.61
N GLU A 55 -5.09 -16.84 14.79
CA GLU A 55 -4.62 -15.52 15.18
C GLU A 55 -5.77 -14.58 15.57
N ALA A 56 -6.86 -14.60 14.80
CA ALA A 56 -8.06 -13.80 15.07
C ALA A 56 -8.88 -14.30 16.27
N GLY A 57 -8.59 -15.48 16.83
CA GLY A 57 -9.37 -16.09 17.91
C GLY A 57 -10.79 -16.50 17.48
N VAL A 58 -10.98 -16.89 16.22
CA VAL A 58 -12.29 -17.29 15.66
C VAL A 58 -12.25 -18.68 15.06
N ALA A 59 -13.41 -19.33 14.91
CA ALA A 59 -13.50 -20.60 14.20
C ALA A 59 -13.33 -20.40 12.69
N GLN A 60 -12.83 -21.42 11.97
CA GLN A 60 -12.71 -21.36 10.51
C GLN A 60 -14.05 -21.08 9.80
N GLY A 61 -15.15 -21.64 10.30
CA GLY A 61 -16.48 -21.34 9.77
C GLY A 61 -16.84 -19.85 9.84
N THR A 62 -16.31 -19.11 10.83
CA THR A 62 -16.50 -17.65 10.96
C THR A 62 -15.77 -16.88 9.87
N PHE A 63 -14.62 -17.35 9.40
CA PHE A 63 -13.93 -16.74 8.25
C PHE A 63 -14.82 -16.72 7.02
N TYR A 64 -15.41 -17.87 6.69
CA TYR A 64 -16.24 -18.04 5.50
C TYR A 64 -17.57 -17.26 5.53
N ILE A 65 -17.93 -16.65 6.67
CA ILE A 65 -19.04 -15.68 6.73
C ILE A 65 -18.64 -14.36 6.03
N TYR A 66 -17.36 -13.96 6.14
CA TYR A 66 -16.88 -12.66 5.68
C TYR A 66 -15.99 -12.72 4.44
N PHE A 67 -15.28 -13.83 4.24
CA PHE A 67 -14.30 -13.98 3.17
C PHE A 67 -14.38 -15.38 2.56
N THR A 68 -14.41 -15.43 1.24
CA THR A 68 -14.49 -16.69 0.49
C THR A 68 -13.12 -17.34 0.35
N THR A 69 -12.06 -16.55 0.23
CA THR A 69 -10.68 -17.03 -0.01
C THR A 69 -9.65 -16.22 0.77
N LYS A 70 -8.45 -16.79 0.98
CA LYS A 70 -7.28 -16.06 1.47
C LYS A 70 -6.90 -14.91 0.53
N GLU A 71 -7.01 -15.13 -0.78
CA GLU A 71 -6.75 -14.11 -1.80
C GLU A 71 -7.65 -12.89 -1.64
N GLN A 72 -8.95 -13.09 -1.37
CA GLN A 72 -9.88 -11.99 -1.14
C GLN A 72 -9.42 -11.10 0.04
N VAL A 73 -9.01 -11.72 1.14
CA VAL A 73 -8.48 -10.98 2.30
C VAL A 73 -7.21 -10.23 1.92
N PHE A 74 -6.31 -10.87 1.17
CA PHE A 74 -5.06 -10.28 0.70
C PHE A 74 -5.30 -9.06 -0.18
N SER A 75 -6.16 -9.15 -1.20
CA SER A 75 -6.51 -8.04 -2.08
C SER A 75 -7.11 -6.87 -1.30
N GLU A 76 -7.96 -7.17 -0.31
CA GLU A 76 -8.52 -6.13 0.56
C GLU A 76 -7.45 -5.44 1.42
N LEU A 77 -6.45 -6.16 1.94
CA LEU A 77 -5.33 -5.56 2.67
C LEU A 77 -4.50 -4.62 1.79
N VAL A 78 -4.25 -4.99 0.52
CA VAL A 78 -3.54 -4.15 -0.46
C VAL A 78 -4.30 -2.84 -0.69
N LEU A 79 -5.60 -2.92 -0.92
CA LEU A 79 -6.43 -1.74 -1.17
C LEU A 79 -6.58 -0.85 0.08
N GLU A 80 -6.73 -1.46 1.25
CA GLU A 80 -6.80 -0.74 2.54
C GLU A 80 -5.49 -0.01 2.85
N MET A 81 -4.34 -0.67 2.63
CA MET A 81 -3.02 -0.03 2.73
C MET A 81 -2.94 1.21 1.83
N GLY A 82 -3.38 1.08 0.57
CA GLY A 82 -3.41 2.21 -0.35
C GLY A 82 -4.29 3.36 0.14
N ARG A 83 -5.44 3.04 0.74
CA ARG A 83 -6.34 4.04 1.33
C ARG A 83 -5.68 4.76 2.51
N LEU A 84 -5.06 4.03 3.42
CA LEU A 84 -4.39 4.57 4.60
C LEU A 84 -3.22 5.47 4.23
N VAL A 85 -2.31 5.01 3.36
CA VAL A 85 -1.17 5.81 2.88
C VAL A 85 -1.66 7.12 2.23
N ARG A 86 -2.65 7.04 1.32
CA ARG A 86 -3.19 8.24 0.66
C ARG A 86 -3.79 9.22 1.65
N HIS A 87 -4.49 8.72 2.66
CA HIS A 87 -5.06 9.55 3.72
C HIS A 87 -3.97 10.26 4.52
N THR A 88 -2.95 9.53 4.99
CA THR A 88 -1.81 10.09 5.73
C THR A 88 -1.08 11.16 4.92
N ILE A 89 -0.84 10.93 3.63
CA ILE A 89 -0.21 11.93 2.74
C ILE A 89 -1.12 13.15 2.56
N ALA A 90 -2.42 12.96 2.37
CA ALA A 90 -3.37 14.05 2.20
C ALA A 90 -3.44 14.94 3.45
N GLU A 91 -3.41 14.35 4.65
CA GLU A 91 -3.35 15.10 5.92
C GLU A 91 -2.03 15.86 6.05
N ALA A 92 -0.89 15.21 5.78
CA ALA A 92 0.43 15.82 5.89
C ALA A 92 0.67 16.98 4.90
N THR A 93 -0.04 16.99 3.77
CA THR A 93 0.08 18.02 2.74
C THR A 93 -1.03 19.07 2.80
N GLN A 94 -1.98 18.94 3.73
CA GLN A 94 -3.11 19.84 3.84
C GLN A 94 -2.65 21.28 4.13
N GLY A 95 -3.11 22.22 3.32
CA GLY A 95 -2.81 23.65 3.48
C GLY A 95 -1.45 24.08 2.96
N ILE A 96 -0.61 23.17 2.45
CA ILE A 96 0.64 23.52 1.80
C ILE A 96 0.34 24.08 0.41
N GLY A 97 0.74 25.34 0.18
CA GLY A 97 0.43 26.06 -1.05
C GLY A 97 1.35 25.74 -2.22
N ASN A 98 2.55 25.20 -1.96
CA ASN A 98 3.57 24.94 -2.98
C ASN A 98 3.71 23.44 -3.27
N ARG A 99 3.75 23.06 -4.56
CA ARG A 99 3.84 21.65 -4.98
C ARG A 99 5.11 20.93 -4.53
N LEU A 100 6.27 21.60 -4.52
CA LEU A 100 7.53 20.99 -4.10
C LEU A 100 7.55 20.78 -2.58
N GLU A 101 7.10 21.76 -1.81
CA GLU A 101 6.95 21.61 -0.35
C GLU A 101 5.97 20.48 -0.01
N ALA A 102 4.86 20.37 -0.76
CA ALA A 102 3.92 19.25 -0.62
C ALA A 102 4.54 17.91 -1.00
N GLU A 103 5.47 17.87 -1.96
CA GLU A 103 6.21 16.66 -2.30
C GLU A 103 7.14 16.23 -1.16
N GLU A 104 7.85 17.17 -0.54
CA GLU A 104 8.71 16.88 0.61
C GLU A 104 7.89 16.32 1.79
N ALA A 105 6.80 16.99 2.15
CA ALA A 105 5.92 16.58 3.24
C ALA A 105 5.26 15.22 2.96
N GLY A 106 4.78 15.01 1.73
CA GLY A 106 4.18 13.76 1.30
C GLY A 106 5.16 12.59 1.30
N LEU A 107 6.40 12.80 0.84
CA LEU A 107 7.45 11.79 0.87
C LEU A 107 7.84 11.42 2.30
N ARG A 108 7.97 12.40 3.19
CA ARG A 108 8.23 12.17 4.62
C ARG A 108 7.12 11.32 5.24
N ALA A 109 5.86 11.73 5.05
CA ALA A 109 4.70 11.02 5.57
C ALA A 109 4.62 9.57 5.05
N PHE A 110 4.92 9.37 3.76
CA PHE A 110 5.01 8.03 3.18
C PHE A 110 6.09 7.18 3.87
N LEU A 111 7.31 7.70 4.03
CA LEU A 111 8.44 6.96 4.63
C LEU A 111 8.19 6.63 6.11
N GLU A 112 7.65 7.57 6.87
CA GLU A 112 7.25 7.34 8.27
C GLU A 112 6.17 6.27 8.36
N PHE A 113 5.19 6.31 7.46
CA PHE A 113 4.11 5.34 7.43
C PHE A 113 4.60 3.93 7.08
N VAL A 114 5.43 3.75 6.05
CA VAL A 114 5.96 2.40 5.72
C VAL A 114 6.93 1.87 6.76
N GLN A 115 7.62 2.75 7.50
CA GLN A 115 8.44 2.36 8.64
C GLN A 115 7.58 1.85 9.81
N ALA A 116 6.42 2.48 10.05
CA ALA A 116 5.47 2.04 11.07
C ALA A 116 4.70 0.77 10.67
N HIS A 117 4.53 0.53 9.37
CA HIS A 117 3.75 -0.58 8.81
C HIS A 117 4.57 -1.45 7.82
N PRO A 118 5.70 -2.05 8.24
CA PRO A 118 6.59 -2.79 7.34
C PRO A 118 5.92 -4.04 6.74
N ASP A 119 4.99 -4.65 7.46
CA ASP A 119 4.29 -5.87 7.04
C ASP A 119 3.29 -5.59 5.92
N LEU A 120 2.46 -4.54 6.06
CA LEU A 120 1.60 -4.07 4.97
C LEU A 120 2.41 -3.63 3.75
N TYR A 121 3.58 -3.01 3.97
CA TYR A 121 4.45 -2.62 2.88
C TYR A 121 4.96 -3.84 2.09
N ARG A 122 5.33 -4.94 2.76
CA ARG A 122 5.69 -6.21 2.10
C ARG A 122 4.51 -6.83 1.36
N ILE A 123 3.32 -6.82 1.95
CA ILE A 123 2.08 -7.32 1.33
C ILE A 123 1.83 -6.65 -0.03
N VAL A 124 1.98 -5.33 -0.12
CA VAL A 124 1.84 -4.60 -1.39
C VAL A 124 2.87 -5.04 -2.43
N GLN A 125 4.11 -5.38 -2.03
CA GLN A 125 5.12 -5.89 -2.97
C GLN A 125 4.79 -7.30 -3.46
N GLU A 126 4.34 -8.19 -2.56
CA GLU A 126 3.91 -9.55 -2.92
C GLU A 126 2.71 -9.54 -3.88
N ALA A 127 1.87 -8.50 -3.81
CA ALA A 127 0.68 -8.40 -4.65
C ALA A 127 1.00 -8.37 -6.14
N LEU A 128 2.20 -7.96 -6.54
CA LEU A 128 2.64 -8.05 -7.93
C LEU A 128 2.54 -9.48 -8.50
N PHE A 129 2.73 -10.49 -7.65
CA PHE A 129 2.72 -11.91 -8.04
C PHE A 129 1.45 -12.64 -7.60
N VAL A 130 0.83 -12.21 -6.50
CA VAL A 130 -0.37 -12.84 -5.94
C VAL A 130 -1.63 -12.34 -6.63
N ASP A 131 -1.88 -11.03 -6.61
CA ASP A 131 -3.04 -10.39 -7.26
C ASP A 131 -2.57 -9.16 -8.06
N PRO A 132 -2.10 -9.37 -9.30
CA PRO A 132 -1.63 -8.28 -10.15
C PRO A 132 -2.68 -7.20 -10.39
N ALA A 133 -3.98 -7.53 -10.34
CA ALA A 133 -5.05 -6.57 -10.53
C ALA A 133 -5.17 -5.62 -9.33
N ALA A 134 -5.10 -6.14 -8.10
CA ALA A 134 -5.07 -5.30 -6.90
C ALA A 134 -3.81 -4.42 -6.84
N TYR A 135 -2.65 -4.97 -7.25
CA TYR A 135 -1.41 -4.22 -7.37
C TYR A 135 -1.55 -3.07 -8.39
N GLU A 136 -2.10 -3.35 -9.57
CA GLU A 136 -2.34 -2.33 -10.60
C GLU A 136 -3.30 -1.24 -10.12
N GLU A 137 -4.41 -1.62 -9.49
CA GLU A 137 -5.39 -0.68 -8.93
C GLU A 137 -4.78 0.22 -7.86
N TYR A 138 -3.97 -0.35 -6.96
CA TYR A 138 -3.22 0.40 -5.96
C TYR A 138 -2.42 1.53 -6.61
N TYR A 139 -1.53 1.21 -7.56
CA TYR A 139 -0.65 2.21 -8.17
C TYR A 139 -1.38 3.18 -9.11
N LYS A 140 -2.38 2.73 -9.87
CA LYS A 140 -3.20 3.61 -10.71
C LYS A 140 -3.93 4.67 -9.89
N THR A 141 -4.43 4.29 -8.71
CA THR A 141 -5.10 5.24 -7.81
C THR A 141 -4.13 6.31 -7.30
N PHE A 142 -2.89 5.94 -6.96
CA PHE A 142 -1.85 6.91 -6.61
C PHE A 142 -1.47 7.81 -7.78
N ALA A 143 -1.27 7.23 -8.97
CA ALA A 143 -0.88 7.97 -10.17
C ALA A 143 -1.92 9.03 -10.55
N ALA A 144 -3.21 8.69 -10.45
CA ALA A 144 -4.30 9.63 -10.69
C ALA A 144 -4.25 10.84 -9.73
N GLY A 145 -4.00 10.60 -8.44
CA GLY A 145 -3.84 11.66 -7.43
C GLY A 145 -2.63 12.56 -7.71
N TYR A 146 -1.46 11.95 -7.96
CA TYR A 146 -0.24 12.67 -8.32
C TYR A 146 -0.42 13.53 -9.57
N ARG A 147 -0.97 12.96 -10.64
CA ARG A 147 -1.22 13.67 -11.90
C ARG A 147 -2.12 14.87 -11.68
N SER A 148 -3.20 14.72 -10.91
CA SER A 148 -4.11 15.84 -10.61
C SER A 148 -3.37 16.97 -9.91
N GLY A 149 -2.51 16.65 -8.93
CA GLY A 149 -1.71 17.66 -8.23
C GLY A 149 -0.68 18.34 -9.14
N LEU A 150 -0.03 17.58 -10.04
CA LEU A 150 0.94 18.12 -11.00
C LEU A 150 0.28 19.04 -12.03
N VAL A 151 -0.90 18.67 -12.56
CA VAL A 151 -1.65 19.53 -13.48
C VAL A 151 -2.02 20.86 -12.83
N ALA A 152 -2.50 20.84 -11.58
CA ALA A 152 -2.82 22.05 -10.84
C ALA A 152 -1.57 22.93 -10.59
N ALA A 153 -0.45 22.31 -10.21
CA ALA A 153 0.82 23.00 -9.99
C ALA A 153 1.39 23.63 -11.25
N GLU A 154 1.29 22.95 -12.40
CA GLU A 154 1.68 23.50 -13.70
C GLU A 154 0.83 24.71 -14.07
N ALA A 155 -0.50 24.61 -13.91
CA ALA A 155 -1.43 25.71 -14.17
C ALA A 155 -1.18 26.93 -13.26
N ALA A 156 -0.75 26.69 -12.02
CA ALA A 156 -0.37 27.72 -11.06
C ALA A 156 1.05 28.26 -11.26
N GLY A 157 1.81 27.76 -12.24
CA GLY A 157 3.19 28.19 -12.52
C GLY A 157 4.21 27.75 -11.46
N GLN A 158 3.88 26.77 -10.63
CA GLN A 158 4.75 26.28 -9.55
C GLN A 158 5.81 25.29 -10.03
N ILE A 159 5.54 24.62 -11.15
CA ILE A 159 6.46 23.68 -11.79
C ILE A 159 6.54 23.97 -13.29
N SER A 160 7.63 23.52 -13.92
CA SER A 160 7.78 23.61 -15.37
C SER A 160 6.71 22.77 -16.10
N LYS A 161 6.38 23.14 -17.35
CA LYS A 161 5.47 22.32 -18.17
C LYS A 161 6.08 20.97 -18.54
N GLY A 162 5.26 19.93 -18.66
CA GLY A 162 5.71 18.64 -19.17
C GLY A 162 4.65 17.54 -19.13
N ASP A 163 5.08 16.31 -19.41
CA ASP A 163 4.21 15.14 -19.28
C ASP A 163 3.94 14.82 -17.81
N THR A 164 2.78 15.23 -17.32
CA THR A 164 2.35 15.05 -15.92
C THR A 164 2.12 13.59 -15.56
N GLU A 165 1.78 12.71 -16.52
CA GLU A 165 1.62 11.28 -16.28
C GLU A 165 3.00 10.65 -16.04
N THR A 166 3.96 10.85 -16.94
CA THR A 166 5.31 10.31 -16.78
C THR A 166 5.98 10.86 -15.52
N ARG A 167 5.78 12.14 -15.19
CA ARG A 167 6.31 12.74 -13.95
C ARG A 167 5.66 12.15 -12.70
N ALA A 168 4.37 11.85 -12.71
CA ALA A 168 3.71 11.17 -11.59
C ALA A 168 4.37 9.82 -11.31
N TRP A 169 4.59 9.00 -12.35
CA TRP A 169 5.26 7.70 -12.22
C TRP A 169 6.71 7.83 -11.76
N ALA A 170 7.44 8.85 -12.22
CA ALA A 170 8.82 9.10 -11.78
C ALA A 170 8.90 9.46 -10.29
N LEU A 171 8.05 10.37 -9.81
CA LEU A 171 7.98 10.76 -8.39
C LEU A 171 7.56 9.59 -7.51
N MET A 172 6.53 8.84 -7.93
CA MET A 172 6.13 7.62 -7.25
C MET A 172 7.26 6.57 -7.23
N GLY A 173 8.06 6.49 -8.30
CA GLY A 173 9.24 5.63 -8.38
C GLY A 173 10.30 6.00 -7.33
N ILE A 174 10.56 7.30 -7.13
CA ILE A 174 11.46 7.79 -6.08
C ILE A 174 10.94 7.38 -4.70
N ALA A 175 9.66 7.68 -4.40
CA ALA A 175 9.06 7.31 -3.12
C ALA A 175 9.15 5.80 -2.87
N ARG A 176 8.79 4.98 -3.86
CA ARG A 176 8.87 3.51 -3.78
C ARG A 176 10.30 3.04 -3.50
N ALA A 177 11.28 3.52 -4.26
CA ALA A 177 12.67 3.09 -4.10
C ALA A 177 13.23 3.46 -2.71
N LEU A 178 12.85 4.62 -2.17
CA LEU A 178 13.22 5.02 -0.82
C LEU A 178 12.51 4.20 0.25
N GLY A 179 11.25 3.80 0.03
CA GLY A 179 10.55 2.84 0.87
C GLY A 179 11.25 1.48 0.92
N GLU A 180 11.72 0.98 -0.24
CA GLU A 180 12.49 -0.27 -0.32
C GLU A 180 13.83 -0.12 0.41
N GLN A 181 14.55 0.98 0.16
CA GLN A 181 15.79 1.30 0.86
C GLN A 181 15.61 1.33 2.39
N LEU A 182 14.53 1.94 2.88
CA LEU A 182 14.24 2.09 4.30
C LEU A 182 13.81 0.76 4.95
N VAL A 183 12.84 0.07 4.36
CA VAL A 183 12.16 -1.08 5.02
C VAL A 183 12.77 -2.42 4.63
N VAL A 184 13.11 -2.60 3.35
CA VAL A 184 13.63 -3.88 2.82
C VAL A 184 15.14 -3.97 3.02
N PHE A 185 15.87 -2.94 2.61
CA PHE A 185 17.32 -2.86 2.77
C PHE A 185 17.77 -2.29 4.12
N LYS A 186 16.81 -1.94 4.99
CA LYS A 186 17.06 -1.54 6.38
C LYS A 186 18.10 -0.43 6.51
N SER A 187 17.97 0.60 5.67
CA SER A 187 18.86 1.76 5.69
C SER A 187 18.93 2.38 7.09
N GLU A 188 20.14 2.63 7.59
CA GLU A 188 20.39 3.31 8.87
C GLU A 188 20.24 4.84 8.77
N LYS A 189 20.12 5.37 7.55
CA LYS A 189 19.92 6.80 7.32
C LYS A 189 18.61 7.28 7.95
N PRO A 190 18.59 8.43 8.65
CA PRO A 190 17.36 8.99 9.16
C PRO A 190 16.45 9.41 8.00
N ILE A 191 15.13 9.30 8.20
CA ILE A 191 14.12 9.69 7.19
C ILE A 191 14.36 11.12 6.70
N SER A 192 14.75 12.04 7.59
CA SER A 192 15.07 13.43 7.23
C SER A 192 16.16 13.56 6.17
N GLU A 193 17.20 12.71 6.22
CA GLU A 193 18.29 12.73 5.24
C GLU A 193 17.84 12.14 3.89
N LEU A 194 17.06 11.05 3.92
CA LEU A 194 16.47 10.45 2.72
C LEU A 194 15.56 11.45 1.98
N VAL A 195 14.68 12.11 2.74
CA VAL A 195 13.75 13.13 2.22
C VAL A 195 14.53 14.33 1.67
N ALA A 196 15.50 14.87 2.41
CA ALA A 196 16.28 16.02 1.96
C ALA A 196 17.06 15.72 0.66
N SER A 197 17.68 14.55 0.55
CA SER A 197 18.42 14.15 -0.65
C SER A 197 17.50 13.96 -1.86
N ALA A 198 16.34 13.35 -1.65
CA ALA A 198 15.34 13.15 -2.70
C ALA A 198 14.72 14.48 -3.14
N TYR A 199 14.43 15.37 -2.20
CA TYR A 199 13.92 16.70 -2.48
C TYR A 199 14.90 17.53 -3.30
N ASP A 200 16.19 17.53 -2.93
CA ASP A 200 17.24 18.21 -3.70
C ASP A 200 17.29 17.68 -5.14
N LEU A 201 17.25 16.35 -5.32
CA LEU A 201 17.18 15.73 -6.65
C LEU A 201 15.93 16.17 -7.44
N ILE A 202 14.76 16.24 -6.80
CA ILE A 202 13.50 16.63 -7.45
C ILE A 202 13.52 18.11 -7.84
N ALA A 203 14.01 18.98 -6.96
CA ALA A 203 14.02 20.43 -7.15
C ALA A 203 15.13 20.91 -8.09
N ASN A 204 16.32 20.33 -7.98
CA ASN A 204 17.54 20.81 -8.63
C ASN A 204 18.09 19.85 -9.69
N GLY A 205 17.68 18.58 -9.68
CA GLY A 205 18.21 17.57 -10.59
C GLY A 205 19.63 17.14 -10.22
N ILE A 206 20.38 16.62 -11.21
CA ILE A 206 21.76 16.13 -11.05
C ILE A 206 22.80 16.95 -11.83
N LYS A 207 22.40 18.09 -12.39
CA LYS A 207 23.33 18.94 -13.13
C LYS A 207 24.23 19.70 -12.15
N PRO A 208 25.52 19.90 -12.46
CA PRO A 208 26.42 20.72 -11.65
C PRO A 208 25.95 22.17 -11.51
#